data_AF-A0A659UQL0-F1
#
_entry.id   AF-A0A659UQL0-F1
#
_cell.length_a   1.000
_cell.length_b   1.000
_cell.length_c   1.000
_cell.angle_alpha   90.00
_cell.angle_beta   90.00
_cell.angle_gamma   90.00
#
_symmetry.space_group_name_H-M   'P 1'
#
loop_
_entity.id
_entity.type
_entity.pdbx_description
1 polymer ?
#
loop_
_entity_poly.entity_id
_entity_poly.type
_entity_poly.pdbx_seq_one_letter_code
_entity_poly.pdbx_strand_id
1 'polypeptide(L)'
;TSEWGVPKTWQEVQAVTKFLKGKKFKGQDVYGYLDAPKPWGGFGFYFLGSRATAYAKHPDDKAWLFDADTMKPRVNNPAWVRAIQDVIDALPSEPADQINADPNTTAFQQFLAGTGSMIPWWGDVGSNVKTNDSSVVGDVTGFSILPGSDDVYNS
;
A
#
# COMPACT_ATOMS: atom_id res chain seq x y z
N THR A 1 -22.18 -10.19 -1.62
CA THR A 1 -20.79 -10.54 -1.29
C THR A 1 -20.03 -10.55 -2.60
N SER A 2 -19.15 -9.58 -2.84
CA SER A 2 -18.21 -9.72 -3.94
C SER A 2 -17.36 -10.96 -3.70
N GLU A 3 -17.05 -11.66 -4.77
CA GLU A 3 -16.10 -12.76 -4.79
C GLU A 3 -14.75 -12.21 -4.26
N TRP A 4 -14.13 -12.88 -3.28
CA TRP A 4 -12.85 -12.45 -2.70
C TRP A 4 -11.72 -12.71 -3.71
N GLY A 5 -11.59 -11.81 -4.68
CA GLY A 5 -10.52 -11.79 -5.69
C GLY A 5 -9.39 -10.83 -5.33
N VAL A 6 -8.42 -10.68 -6.23
CA VAL A 6 -7.34 -9.69 -6.11
C VAL A 6 -7.95 -8.27 -6.05
N PRO A 7 -7.68 -7.46 -5.00
CA PRO A 7 -8.22 -6.11 -4.88
C PRO A 7 -7.83 -5.21 -6.06
N LYS A 8 -8.81 -4.49 -6.60
CA LYS A 8 -8.66 -3.55 -7.72
C LYS A 8 -8.74 -2.10 -7.27
N THR A 9 -9.28 -1.83 -6.08
CA THR A 9 -9.36 -0.48 -5.50
C THR A 9 -8.74 -0.41 -4.11
N TRP A 10 -8.32 0.77 -3.68
CA TRP A 10 -7.83 0.99 -2.31
C TRP A 10 -8.90 0.68 -1.25
N GLN A 11 -10.17 0.90 -1.56
CA GLN A 11 -11.31 0.56 -0.73
C GLN A 11 -11.41 -0.96 -0.51
N GLU A 12 -11.17 -1.76 -1.56
CA GLU A 12 -11.09 -3.22 -1.45
C GLU A 12 -9.86 -3.68 -0.67
N VAL A 13 -8.69 -3.04 -0.86
CA VAL A 13 -7.49 -3.29 -0.03
C VAL A 13 -7.81 -3.05 1.44
N GLN A 14 -8.45 -1.92 1.77
CA GLN A 14 -8.87 -1.59 3.12
C GLN A 14 -9.84 -2.64 3.69
N ALA A 15 -10.79 -3.13 2.88
CA ALA A 15 -11.72 -4.16 3.29
C ALA A 15 -11.01 -5.49 3.61
N VAL A 16 -10.04 -5.91 2.79
CA VAL A 16 -9.21 -7.10 3.05
C VAL A 16 -8.38 -6.94 4.32
N THR A 17 -7.72 -5.79 4.50
CA THR A 17 -6.91 -5.50 5.70
C THR A 17 -7.74 -5.56 6.97
N LYS A 18 -8.92 -4.93 6.99
CA LYS A 18 -9.84 -4.95 8.13
C LYS A 18 -10.43 -6.34 8.36
N PHE A 19 -10.71 -7.10 7.30
CA PHE A 19 -11.19 -8.47 7.42
C PHE A 19 -10.16 -9.40 8.06
N LEU A 20 -8.87 -9.26 7.71
CA LEU A 20 -7.82 -10.15 8.23
C LEU A 20 -7.43 -9.87 9.68
N LYS A 21 -7.79 -8.69 10.23
CA LYS A 21 -7.53 -8.33 11.62
C LYS A 21 -7.95 -9.43 12.60
N GLY A 22 -6.99 -9.89 13.41
CA GLY A 22 -7.21 -10.89 14.46
C GLY A 22 -7.43 -12.32 13.94
N LYS A 23 -7.32 -12.55 12.62
CA LYS A 23 -7.35 -13.90 12.05
C LYS A 23 -5.99 -14.53 12.11
N LYS A 24 -5.99 -15.86 12.10
CA LYS A 24 -4.78 -16.68 12.05
C LYS A 24 -4.83 -17.62 10.87
N PHE A 25 -3.67 -17.89 10.28
CA PHE A 25 -3.47 -18.93 9.30
C PHE A 25 -2.28 -19.79 9.73
N LYS A 26 -2.47 -21.11 9.81
CA LYS A 26 -1.44 -22.06 10.29
C LYS A 26 -0.79 -21.64 11.63
N GLY A 27 -1.57 -21.07 12.53
CA GLY A 27 -1.11 -20.64 13.86
C GLY A 27 -0.42 -19.26 13.92
N GLN A 28 -0.19 -18.61 12.78
CA GLN A 28 0.41 -17.27 12.69
C GLN A 28 -0.67 -16.22 12.48
N ASP A 29 -0.46 -15.03 13.04
CA ASP A 29 -1.31 -13.87 12.73
C ASP A 29 -1.10 -13.46 11.28
N VAL A 30 -2.19 -13.13 10.59
CA VAL A 30 -2.16 -12.69 9.19
C VAL A 30 -2.66 -11.26 9.09
N TYR A 31 -2.01 -10.50 8.21
CA TYR A 31 -2.32 -9.10 7.97
C TYR A 31 -2.61 -8.88 6.48
N GLY A 32 -3.49 -7.92 6.18
CA GLY A 32 -3.82 -7.60 4.80
C GLY A 32 -2.69 -6.87 4.11
N TYR A 33 -2.72 -5.55 4.22
CA TYR A 33 -1.72 -4.65 3.69
C TYR A 33 -0.65 -4.33 4.74
N LEU A 34 0.56 -3.97 4.30
CA LEU A 34 1.67 -3.55 5.15
C LEU A 34 2.08 -2.12 4.78
N ASP A 35 1.51 -1.12 5.46
CA ASP A 35 1.93 0.28 5.31
C ASP A 35 3.30 0.55 5.94
N ALA A 36 4.08 1.48 5.37
CA ALA A 36 5.42 1.86 5.85
C ALA A 36 5.46 3.32 6.36
N PRO A 37 4.76 3.64 7.47
CA PRO A 37 4.49 5.02 7.86
C PRO A 37 5.69 5.75 8.49
N LYS A 38 6.66 5.07 9.11
CA LYS A 38 7.72 5.71 9.92
C LYS A 38 8.38 6.95 9.28
N PRO A 39 8.85 6.90 8.02
CA PRO A 39 9.52 8.04 7.42
C PRO A 39 8.58 9.19 7.02
N TRP A 40 7.31 8.92 6.67
CA TRP A 40 6.31 9.82 6.00
C TRP A 40 6.77 10.63 4.76
N GLY A 41 8.07 10.87 4.58
CA GLY A 41 8.72 11.55 3.47
C GLY A 41 10.00 10.84 3.04
N GLY A 42 10.84 11.49 2.23
CA GLY A 42 12.02 10.86 1.64
C GLY A 42 11.62 9.61 0.84
N PHE A 43 12.21 8.46 1.14
CA PHE A 43 11.86 7.20 0.49
C PHE A 43 10.39 6.77 0.77
N GLY A 44 9.82 7.15 1.91
CA GLY A 44 8.41 6.88 2.26
C GLY A 44 7.40 7.50 1.30
N PHE A 45 7.78 8.59 0.62
CA PHE A 45 6.92 9.29 -0.34
C PHE A 45 6.43 8.37 -1.46
N TYR A 46 7.26 7.44 -1.96
CA TYR A 46 6.85 6.56 -3.05
C TYR A 46 5.67 5.64 -2.68
N PHE A 47 5.59 5.25 -1.41
CA PHE A 47 4.55 4.36 -0.89
C PHE A 47 3.25 5.11 -0.63
N LEU A 48 3.35 6.28 0.02
CA LEU A 48 2.19 7.17 0.16
C LEU A 48 1.69 7.65 -1.21
N GLY A 49 2.61 8.02 -2.10
CA GLY A 49 2.33 8.42 -3.47
C GLY A 49 1.64 7.32 -4.27
N SER A 50 2.05 6.06 -4.11
CA SER A 50 1.38 4.92 -4.73
C SER A 50 -0.12 4.87 -4.39
N ARG A 51 -0.48 5.17 -3.14
CA ARG A 51 -1.88 5.31 -2.74
C ARG A 51 -2.53 6.60 -3.24
N ALA A 52 -1.85 7.73 -3.05
CA ALA A 52 -2.36 9.05 -3.41
C ALA A 52 -2.64 9.21 -4.91
N THR A 53 -1.87 8.55 -5.79
CA THR A 53 -2.07 8.63 -7.24
C THR A 53 -3.48 8.24 -7.67
N ALA A 54 -4.09 7.23 -7.04
CA ALA A 54 -5.44 6.79 -7.37
C ALA A 54 -6.50 7.86 -7.06
N TYR A 55 -6.24 8.73 -6.09
CA TYR A 55 -7.13 9.81 -5.68
C TYR A 55 -6.83 11.14 -6.38
N ALA A 56 -5.55 11.43 -6.65
CA ALA A 56 -5.06 12.74 -7.08
C ALA A 56 -4.87 12.85 -8.61
N LYS A 57 -4.55 11.74 -9.30
CA LYS A 57 -4.31 11.75 -10.75
C LYS A 57 -5.62 11.60 -11.51
N HIS A 58 -6.34 12.70 -11.67
CA HIS A 58 -7.53 12.72 -12.53
C HIS A 58 -7.15 12.34 -13.98
N PRO A 59 -7.92 11.47 -14.68
CA PRO A 59 -7.60 11.06 -16.06
C PRO A 59 -7.47 12.24 -17.03
N ASP A 60 -8.32 13.24 -16.87
CA ASP A 60 -8.36 14.43 -17.76
C ASP A 60 -7.27 15.47 -17.47
N ASP A 61 -6.55 15.36 -16.34
CA ASP A 61 -5.45 16.26 -16.02
C ASP A 61 -4.10 15.55 -16.22
N LYS A 62 -3.20 16.13 -17.01
CA LYS A 62 -1.86 15.56 -17.23
C LYS A 62 -0.94 15.74 -16.03
N ALA A 63 -1.24 16.69 -15.15
CA ALA A 63 -0.50 17.00 -13.94
C ALA A 63 -1.25 16.51 -12.69
N TRP A 64 -0.51 16.05 -11.68
CA TRP A 64 -1.09 15.64 -10.39
C TRP A 64 -0.21 15.98 -9.20
N LEU A 65 1.11 16.03 -9.41
CA LEU A 65 2.08 16.33 -8.35
C LEU A 65 2.51 17.81 -8.35
N PHE A 66 2.74 18.36 -9.54
CA PHE A 66 3.10 19.77 -9.77
C PHE A 66 2.25 20.32 -10.88
N ASP A 67 1.83 21.57 -10.75
CA ASP A 67 1.22 22.31 -11.84
C ASP A 67 2.17 22.41 -13.04
N ALA A 68 1.64 22.13 -14.24
CA ALA A 68 2.46 21.98 -15.44
C ALA A 68 3.13 23.29 -15.90
N ASP A 69 2.51 24.44 -15.60
CA ASP A 69 3.00 25.74 -16.05
C ASP A 69 3.81 26.45 -14.95
N THR A 70 3.32 26.39 -13.71
CA THR A 70 3.88 27.15 -12.58
C THR A 70 4.83 26.35 -11.70
N MET A 71 4.88 25.01 -11.87
CA MET A 71 5.59 24.08 -10.98
C MET A 71 5.14 24.17 -9.51
N LYS A 72 3.98 24.79 -9.23
CA LYS A 72 3.42 24.86 -7.89
C LYS A 72 3.05 23.44 -7.44
N PRO A 73 3.47 23.00 -6.24
CA PRO A 73 3.14 21.67 -5.75
C PRO A 73 1.64 21.54 -5.49
N ARG A 74 1.07 20.40 -5.89
CA ARG A 74 -0.35 20.04 -5.75
C ARG A 74 -0.59 19.02 -4.62
N VAL A 75 0.31 18.97 -3.63
CA VAL A 75 0.29 17.96 -2.56
C VAL A 75 -0.61 18.32 -1.37
N ASN A 76 -1.06 19.57 -1.27
CA ASN A 76 -1.93 20.04 -0.19
C ASN A 76 -3.39 20.14 -0.68
N ASN A 77 -4.00 18.99 -0.95
CA ASN A 77 -5.38 18.90 -1.43
C ASN A 77 -6.12 17.70 -0.79
N PRO A 78 -7.45 17.59 -0.96
CA PRO A 78 -8.24 16.52 -0.37
C PRO A 78 -7.83 15.09 -0.78
N ALA A 79 -7.21 14.91 -1.94
CA ALA A 79 -6.74 13.60 -2.40
C ALA A 79 -5.63 13.04 -1.50
N TRP A 80 -4.66 13.88 -1.14
CA TRP A 80 -3.57 13.49 -0.25
C TRP A 80 -4.06 13.29 1.18
N VAL A 81 -5.00 14.12 1.65
CA VAL A 81 -5.66 13.92 2.95
C VAL A 81 -6.36 12.55 2.99
N ARG A 82 -7.09 12.20 1.93
CA ARG A 82 -7.76 10.90 1.82
C ARG A 82 -6.75 9.74 1.84
N ALA A 83 -5.66 9.82 1.09
CA ALA A 83 -4.64 8.77 1.07
C ALA A 83 -4.01 8.54 2.46
N ILE A 84 -3.73 9.62 3.20
CA ILE A 84 -3.21 9.55 4.56
C ILE A 84 -4.25 8.98 5.52
N GLN A 85 -5.52 9.38 5.38
CA GLN A 85 -6.59 8.85 6.21
C GLN A 85 -6.75 7.33 6.04
N ASP A 86 -6.61 6.81 4.82
CA ASP A 86 -6.61 5.36 4.61
C ASP A 86 -5.49 4.66 5.39
N VAL A 87 -4.27 5.24 5.45
CA VAL A 87 -3.17 4.68 6.25
C VAL A 87 -3.55 4.66 7.73
N ILE A 88 -4.04 5.79 8.24
CA ILE A 88 -4.45 5.92 9.65
C ILE A 88 -5.56 4.91 10.00
N ASP A 89 -6.54 4.72 9.11
CA ASP A 89 -7.65 3.80 9.30
C ASP A 89 -7.23 2.32 9.17
N ALA A 90 -6.14 2.04 8.46
CA ALA A 90 -5.59 0.70 8.29
C ALA A 90 -4.78 0.27 9.52
N LEU A 91 -3.96 1.17 10.09
CA LEU A 91 -2.99 0.88 11.16
C LEU A 91 -3.52 0.01 12.31
N PRO A 92 -4.74 0.21 12.85
CA PRO A 92 -5.28 -0.65 13.90
C PRO A 92 -5.52 -2.12 13.48
N SER A 93 -5.41 -2.44 12.20
CA SER A 93 -5.62 -3.76 11.59
C SER A 93 -4.33 -4.38 11.03
N GLU A 94 -3.22 -3.66 11.12
CA GLU A 94 -1.88 -4.07 10.69
C GLU A 94 -1.06 -4.60 11.89
N PRO A 95 0.20 -5.05 11.70
CA PRO A 95 1.04 -5.49 12.82
C PRO A 95 1.13 -4.46 13.94
N ALA A 96 1.27 -4.91 15.19
CA ALA A 96 1.20 -4.04 16.37
C ALA A 96 2.20 -2.87 16.38
N ASP A 97 3.37 -3.04 15.75
CA ASP A 97 4.41 -2.02 15.66
C ASP A 97 4.49 -1.36 14.26
N GLN A 98 3.44 -1.48 13.44
CA GLN A 98 3.46 -1.02 12.05
C GLN A 98 3.73 0.49 11.93
N ILE A 99 3.30 1.28 12.92
CA ILE A 99 3.59 2.73 12.97
C ILE A 99 5.09 3.05 12.92
N ASN A 100 5.94 2.12 13.36
CA ASN A 100 7.40 2.24 13.35
C ASN A 100 8.07 1.47 12.19
N ALA A 101 7.29 0.87 11.30
CA ALA A 101 7.83 0.18 10.14
C ALA A 101 8.27 1.18 9.06
N ASP A 102 9.48 0.98 8.56
CA ASP A 102 9.96 1.62 7.34
C ASP A 102 9.78 0.68 6.13
N PRO A 103 9.97 1.18 4.90
CA PRO A 103 9.81 0.36 3.71
C PRO A 103 10.61 -0.95 3.75
N ASN A 104 11.86 -0.94 4.22
CA ASN A 104 12.69 -2.14 4.24
C ASN A 104 12.17 -3.17 5.26
N THR A 105 11.66 -2.72 6.41
CA THR A 105 10.95 -3.59 7.36
C THR A 105 9.75 -4.25 6.68
N THR A 106 8.91 -3.45 6.02
CA THR A 106 7.68 -3.98 5.39
C THR A 106 7.98 -4.99 4.28
N ALA A 107 8.93 -4.71 3.40
CA ALA A 107 9.27 -5.58 2.28
C ALA A 107 10.05 -6.81 2.73
N PHE A 108 11.21 -6.62 3.35
CA PHE A 108 12.22 -7.67 3.48
C PHE A 108 12.10 -8.45 4.78
N GLN A 109 11.51 -7.88 5.83
CA GLN A 109 11.35 -8.55 7.13
C GLN A 109 9.93 -9.06 7.35
N GLN A 110 8.91 -8.36 6.84
CA GLN A 110 7.51 -8.73 7.03
C GLN A 110 6.95 -9.51 5.82
N PHE A 111 6.93 -8.90 4.62
CA PHE A 111 6.30 -9.50 3.45
C PHE A 111 7.00 -10.79 3.02
N LEU A 112 8.33 -10.78 2.88
CA LEU A 112 9.07 -12.01 2.54
C LEU A 112 8.86 -13.14 3.55
N ALA A 113 8.69 -12.80 4.83
CA ALA A 113 8.43 -13.75 5.92
C ALA A 113 6.96 -14.22 6.00
N GLY A 114 6.07 -13.73 5.12
CA GLY A 114 4.67 -14.12 5.06
C GLY A 114 3.75 -13.44 6.08
N THR A 115 4.19 -12.36 6.71
CA THR A 115 3.39 -11.62 7.70
C THR A 115 2.15 -10.96 7.05
N GLY A 116 2.31 -10.35 5.88
CA GLY A 116 1.25 -9.64 5.18
C GLY A 116 0.94 -10.21 3.81
N SER A 117 -0.29 -10.02 3.34
CA SER A 117 -0.75 -10.49 2.03
C SER A 117 -0.51 -9.52 0.87
N MET A 118 -0.27 -8.23 1.17
CA MET A 118 -0.14 -7.17 0.15
C MET A 118 0.88 -6.12 0.58
N ILE A 119 1.68 -5.65 -0.38
CA ILE A 119 2.63 -4.54 -0.24
C ILE A 119 2.80 -3.86 -1.62
N PRO A 120 2.95 -2.54 -1.70
CA PRO A 120 3.38 -1.88 -2.93
C PRO A 120 4.92 -1.83 -2.92
N TRP A 121 5.55 -2.25 -4.00
CA TRP A 121 7.00 -2.19 -4.10
C TRP A 121 7.46 -2.10 -5.55
N TRP A 122 8.74 -1.81 -5.74
CA TRP A 122 9.38 -1.98 -7.03
C TRP A 122 9.54 -3.46 -7.39
N GLY A 123 9.98 -3.74 -8.62
CA GLY A 123 10.10 -5.12 -9.13
C GLY A 123 11.12 -5.99 -8.40
N ASP A 124 11.99 -5.41 -7.57
CA ASP A 124 13.01 -6.11 -6.78
C ASP A 124 12.41 -7.00 -5.68
N VAL A 125 11.32 -6.59 -5.01
CA VAL A 125 10.60 -7.51 -4.10
C VAL A 125 10.10 -8.72 -4.87
N GLY A 126 9.64 -8.53 -6.11
CA GLY A 126 9.17 -9.63 -6.93
C GLY A 126 10.24 -10.62 -7.36
N SER A 127 11.49 -10.17 -7.49
CA SER A 127 12.62 -11.09 -7.59
C SER A 127 12.91 -11.75 -6.23
N ASN A 128 12.95 -10.96 -5.16
CA ASN A 128 13.37 -11.43 -3.83
C ASN A 128 12.44 -12.49 -3.24
N VAL A 129 11.13 -12.50 -3.53
CA VAL A 129 10.26 -13.60 -3.09
C VAL A 129 10.70 -14.97 -3.61
N LYS A 130 11.39 -15.03 -4.76
CA LYS A 130 11.90 -16.27 -5.35
C LYS A 130 13.37 -16.55 -5.02
N THR A 131 14.17 -15.52 -4.78
CA THR A 131 15.63 -15.65 -4.71
C THR A 131 16.21 -15.42 -3.31
N ASN A 132 15.43 -14.92 -2.36
CA ASN A 132 15.90 -14.68 -1.00
C ASN A 132 15.66 -15.91 -0.12
N ASP A 133 16.72 -16.43 0.50
CA ASP A 133 16.65 -17.62 1.37
C ASP A 133 15.70 -17.45 2.57
N SER A 134 15.41 -16.21 2.97
CA SER A 134 14.46 -15.91 4.05
C SER A 134 13.01 -15.84 3.58
N SER A 135 12.75 -15.93 2.27
CA SER A 135 11.39 -15.83 1.75
C SER A 135 10.62 -17.15 1.88
N VAL A 136 9.41 -17.05 2.43
CA VAL A 136 8.48 -18.20 2.55
C VAL A 136 7.26 -18.06 1.62
N VAL A 137 7.22 -17.00 0.81
CA VAL A 137 6.07 -16.61 -0.02
C VAL A 137 6.32 -16.76 -1.53
N GLY A 138 7.45 -17.36 -1.91
CA GLY A 138 7.87 -17.45 -3.30
C GLY A 138 6.85 -18.07 -4.23
N ASP A 139 6.20 -19.17 -3.84
CA ASP A 139 5.26 -19.91 -4.70
C ASP A 139 3.83 -19.38 -4.70
N VAL A 140 3.53 -18.42 -3.84
CA VAL A 140 2.17 -17.89 -3.64
C VAL A 140 2.04 -16.40 -3.96
N THR A 141 3.14 -15.72 -4.24
CA THR A 141 3.13 -14.28 -4.55
C THR A 141 2.80 -14.04 -6.03
N GLY A 142 1.85 -13.14 -6.28
CA GLY A 142 1.56 -12.58 -7.59
C GLY A 142 1.85 -11.08 -7.65
N PHE A 143 1.75 -10.49 -8.86
CA PHE A 143 1.94 -9.06 -9.08
C PHE A 143 0.75 -8.47 -9.84
N SER A 144 0.42 -7.24 -9.50
CA SER A 144 -0.58 -6.44 -10.20
C SER A 144 -0.11 -5.00 -10.26
N ILE A 145 -0.70 -4.23 -11.18
CA ILE A 145 -0.65 -2.77 -11.11
C ILE A 145 -1.29 -2.29 -9.79
N LEU A 146 -0.87 -1.12 -9.32
CA LEU A 146 -1.44 -0.48 -8.14
C LEU A 146 -2.98 -0.40 -8.22
N PRO A 147 -3.70 -0.57 -7.10
CA PRO A 147 -5.13 -0.39 -7.06
C PRO A 147 -5.54 1.02 -7.49
N GLY A 148 -6.67 1.10 -8.20
CA GLY A 148 -7.35 2.35 -8.49
C GLY A 148 -8.20 2.83 -7.31
N SER A 149 -9.16 3.69 -7.60
CA SER A 149 -10.15 4.16 -6.65
C SER A 149 -11.43 4.51 -7.38
N ASP A 150 -12.58 4.28 -6.72
CA ASP A 150 -13.88 4.79 -7.18
C ASP A 150 -14.04 6.30 -6.91
N ASP A 151 -13.22 6.84 -6.01
CA ASP A 151 -13.14 8.26 -5.67
C ASP A 151 -11.97 8.93 -6.41
N VAL A 152 -12.21 10.05 -7.08
CA VAL A 152 -11.18 10.92 -7.65
C VAL A 152 -11.44 12.36 -7.25
N TYR A 153 -10.38 13.08 -6.88
CA TYR A 153 -10.45 14.47 -6.46
C TYR A 153 -9.75 15.34 -7.49
N ASN A 154 -10.37 16.49 -7.79
CA ASN A 154 -9.71 17.50 -8.61
C ASN A 154 -8.55 18.11 -7.81
N SER A 155 -7.41 18.26 -8.49
CA SER A 155 -6.17 18.78 -7.92
C SER A 155 -6.01 20.27 -8.13
#